data_AF-A0A2H9PUI6-F1
#
_entry.id   AF-A0A2H9PUI6-F1
#
_cell.length_a   1.000
_cell.length_b   1.000
_cell.length_c   1.000
_cell.angle_alpha   90.00
_cell.angle_beta   90.00
_cell.angle_gamma   90.00
#
_symmetry.space_group_name_H-M   'P 1'
#
loop_
_entity.id
_entity.type
_entity.pdbx_description
1 polymer ?
#
loop_
_entity_poly.entity_id
_entity_poly.type
_entity_poly.pdbx_seq_one_letter_code
_entity_poly.pdbx_strand_id
1 'polypeptide(L)' 'MEFDISRKPNPNVQHYADNDMTAVYDFSSKAYKEFGNFIKCIVLFGGAAKRSNHHDIDVLLVVDDLYMQVTPELVEAY' A
#
# COMPACT_ATOMS: atom_id res chain seq x y z
N MET A 1 -32.91 -5.99 -11.36
CA MET A 1 -32.17 -6.90 -10.46
C MET A 1 -31.01 -6.10 -9.92
N GLU A 2 -31.07 -5.68 -8.66
CA GLU A 2 -29.90 -5.19 -7.94
C GLU A 2 -29.12 -6.41 -7.47
N PHE A 3 -27.90 -6.56 -7.96
CA PHE A 3 -26.99 -7.58 -7.48
C PHE A 3 -26.25 -7.02 -6.28
N ASP A 4 -26.43 -7.64 -5.11
CA ASP A 4 -25.63 -7.34 -3.93
C ASP A 4 -24.25 -7.98 -4.10
N ILE A 5 -23.34 -7.23 -4.73
CA ILE A 5 -21.96 -7.66 -4.95
C ILE A 5 -21.21 -7.48 -3.63
N SER A 6 -21.32 -8.48 -2.76
CA SER A 6 -20.50 -8.54 -1.55
C SER A 6 -19.02 -8.69 -1.92
N ARG A 7 -18.14 -7.91 -1.27
CA ARG A 7 -16.68 -8.04 -1.46
C ARG A 7 -16.24 -9.40 -0.95
N LYS A 8 -15.70 -10.22 -1.85
CA LYS A 8 -15.08 -11.49 -1.48
C LYS A 8 -13.85 -11.22 -0.61
N PRO A 9 -13.74 -11.82 0.59
CA PRO A 9 -12.54 -11.67 1.41
C PRO A 9 -11.34 -12.23 0.65
N ASN A 10 -10.19 -11.56 0.78
CA ASN A 10 -8.97 -12.02 0.12
C ASN A 10 -8.56 -13.36 0.76
N PRO A 11 -8.48 -14.47 0.01
CA PRO A 11 -8.11 -15.78 0.57
C PRO A 11 -6.71 -15.77 1.20
N ASN A 12 -5.89 -14.77 0.86
CA ASN A 12 -4.53 -14.64 1.35
C ASN A 12 -4.40 -13.87 2.66
N VAL A 13 -5.47 -13.31 3.26
CA VAL A 13 -5.35 -12.54 4.52
C VAL A 13 -4.71 -13.38 5.62
N GLN A 14 -5.10 -14.65 5.74
CA GLN A 14 -4.49 -15.60 6.67
C GLN A 14 -2.98 -15.72 6.50
N HIS A 15 -2.44 -15.39 5.32
CA HIS A 15 -1.03 -15.55 4.98
C HIS A 15 -0.10 -14.48 5.56
N TYR A 16 -0.61 -13.49 6.27
CA TYR A 16 0.23 -12.42 6.81
C TYR A 16 0.08 -12.34 8.32
N ALA A 17 1.13 -11.86 9.01
CA ALA A 17 1.00 -11.59 10.43
C ALA A 17 0.08 -10.37 10.60
N ASP A 18 -0.88 -10.48 11.53
CA ASP A 18 -1.89 -9.45 11.71
C ASP A 18 -1.28 -8.06 11.99
N ASN A 19 -0.17 -8.02 12.73
CA ASN A 19 0.52 -6.78 13.08
C ASN A 19 1.13 -6.07 11.84
N ASP A 20 1.77 -6.82 10.95
CA ASP A 20 2.42 -6.24 9.75
C ASP A 20 1.35 -5.72 8.78
N MET A 21 0.24 -6.45 8.64
CA MET A 21 -0.88 -5.99 7.83
C MET A 21 -1.51 -4.73 8.40
N THR A 22 -1.72 -4.64 9.71
CA THR A 22 -2.22 -3.42 10.35
C THR A 22 -1.27 -2.24 10.09
N ALA A 23 0.03 -2.43 10.26
CA ALA A 23 1.02 -1.39 9.98
C ALA A 23 1.00 -0.92 8.52
N VAL A 24 0.92 -1.84 7.57
CA VAL A 24 0.83 -1.54 6.13
C VAL A 24 -0.47 -0.80 5.80
N TYR A 25 -1.60 -1.21 6.37
CA TYR A 25 -2.88 -0.51 6.15
C TYR A 25 -2.85 0.91 6.72
N ASP A 26 -2.29 1.10 7.92
CA ASP A 26 -2.16 2.42 8.54
C ASP A 26 -1.24 3.33 7.74
N PHE A 27 -0.08 2.81 7.30
CA PHE A 27 0.82 3.51 6.39
C PHE A 27 0.11 3.89 5.09
N SER A 28 -0.58 2.93 4.46
CA SER A 28 -1.31 3.13 3.21
C SER A 28 -2.39 4.20 3.35
N SER A 29 -3.10 4.21 4.49
CA SER A 29 -4.12 5.23 4.77
C SER A 29 -3.53 6.62 4.89
N LYS A 30 -2.39 6.77 5.58
CA LYS A 30 -1.69 8.06 5.73
C LYS A 30 -1.13 8.55 4.40
N ALA A 31 -0.42 7.68 3.67
CA ALA A 31 0.14 8.00 2.36
C ALA A 31 -0.95 8.41 1.37
N TYR A 32 -2.08 7.68 1.32
CA TYR A 32 -3.19 8.04 0.44
C TYR A 32 -3.89 9.34 0.84
N LYS A 33 -3.98 9.67 2.14
CA LYS A 33 -4.52 10.97 2.59
C LYS A 33 -3.65 12.14 2.14
N GLU A 34 -2.34 11.95 2.10
CA GLU A 34 -1.37 12.97 1.75
C GLU A 34 -1.22 13.16 0.25
N PHE A 35 -1.02 12.06 -0.48
CA PHE A 35 -0.72 12.08 -1.91
C PHE A 35 -1.95 11.84 -2.81
N GLY A 36 -3.06 11.35 -2.25
CA GLY A 36 -4.32 11.13 -2.96
C GLY A 36 -4.16 10.33 -4.24
N ASN A 37 -4.74 10.85 -5.33
CA ASN A 37 -4.74 10.21 -6.65
C ASN A 37 -3.36 10.15 -7.35
N PHE A 38 -2.32 10.72 -6.73
CA PHE A 38 -0.93 10.54 -7.16
C PHE A 38 -0.52 9.07 -7.02
N ILE A 39 -0.93 8.42 -5.92
CA ILE A 39 -0.66 7.01 -5.68
C ILE A 39 -1.70 6.19 -6.45
N LYS A 40 -1.24 5.37 -7.40
CA LYS A 40 -2.08 4.45 -8.17
C LYS A 40 -2.22 3.10 -7.48
N CYS A 41 -1.15 2.62 -6.87
CA CYS A 41 -1.23 1.44 -6.02
C CYS A 41 -0.13 1.42 -4.95
N ILE A 42 -0.41 0.66 -3.89
CA ILE A 42 0.53 0.34 -2.81
C ILE A 42 0.59 -1.18 -2.75
N VAL A 43 1.79 -1.74 -2.86
CA VAL A 43 2.02 -3.19 -2.92
C VAL A 43 2.93 -3.60 -1.77
N LEU A 44 2.43 -4.45 -0.89
CA LEU A 44 3.26 -5.16 0.09
C LEU A 44 4.08 -6.22 -0.65
N PHE A 45 5.40 -6.18 -0.51
CA PHE A 45 6.30 -7.16 -1.10
C PHE A 45 7.37 -7.60 -0.10
N GLY A 46 8.38 -8.35 -0.57
CA GLY A 46 9.52 -8.73 0.28
C GLY A 46 9.25 -9.88 1.25
N GLY A 47 10.00 -9.90 2.35
CA GLY A 47 9.98 -10.98 3.35
C GLY A 47 8.65 -11.08 4.09
N ALA A 48 8.06 -9.93 4.42
CA ALA A 48 6.74 -9.82 5.05
C ALA A 48 5.64 -10.46 4.20
N ALA A 49 5.74 -10.33 2.87
CA ALA A 49 4.78 -10.94 1.96
C ALA A 49 4.93 -12.46 1.83
N LYS A 50 6.09 -13.04 2.20
CA LYS A 50 6.44 -14.45 1.97
C LYS A 50 6.36 -15.34 3.21
N ARG A 51 5.93 -14.82 4.37
CA ARG A 51 5.93 -15.55 5.67
C ARG A 51 7.30 -16.10 6.10
N SER A 52 8.38 -15.57 5.54
CA SER A 52 9.72 -15.86 6.04
C SER A 52 9.95 -15.09 7.34
N ASN A 53 10.89 -15.53 8.17
CA ASN A 53 11.41 -14.67 9.24
C ASN A 53 11.93 -13.39 8.58
N HIS A 54 11.26 -12.28 8.85
CA HIS A 54 11.57 -10.97 8.31
C HIS A 54 11.57 -10.00 9.48
N HIS A 55 12.45 -9.02 9.39
CA HIS A 55 12.59 -7.97 10.39
C HIS A 55 11.93 -6.66 9.91
N ASP A 56 11.88 -6.47 8.59
CA ASP A 56 11.46 -5.23 7.95
C ASP A 56 10.25 -5.48 7.02
N ILE A 57 9.47 -4.41 6.79
CA ILE A 57 8.29 -4.41 5.92
C ILE A 57 8.64 -3.63 4.65
N ASP A 58 8.63 -4.32 3.51
CA ASP A 58 8.92 -3.73 2.20
C ASP A 58 7.62 -3.33 1.47
N VAL A 59 7.47 -2.05 1.12
CA VAL A 59 6.29 -1.52 0.42
C VAL A 59 6.70 -0.79 -0.86
N LEU A 60 6.06 -1.14 -1.98
CA LEU A 60 6.24 -0.49 -3.28
C LEU A 60 5.07 0.46 -3.53
N LEU A 61 5.39 1.73 -3.73
CA LEU A 61 4.45 2.78 -4.13
C LEU A 61 4.55 2.98 -5.64
N VAL A 62 3.44 2.82 -6.36
CA VAL A 62 3.36 3.18 -7.78
C VAL A 62 2.63 4.50 -7.87
N VAL A 63 3.32 5.49 -8.42
CA VAL A 63 2.83 6.86 -8.58
C VAL A 63 2.66 7.21 -10.05
N ASP A 64 1.87 8.25 -10.31
CA ASP A 64 1.61 8.77 -11.65
C ASP A 64 2.28 10.13 -11.82
N ASP A 65 3.46 10.09 -12.44
CA ASP A 65 4.30 11.24 -12.73
C ASP A 65 3.94 11.96 -14.04
N LEU A 66 2.95 11.46 -14.79
CA LEU A 66 2.53 12.07 -16.05
C LEU A 66 1.73 13.35 -15.83
N TYR A 67 0.95 13.40 -14.75
CA TYR A 67 0.12 14.55 -14.38
C TYR A 67 0.70 15.35 -13.21
N MET A 68 1.62 14.77 -12.44
CA MET A 68 2.30 15.42 -11.32
C MET A 68 3.80 15.38 -11.52
N GLN A 69 4.37 16.56 -11.80
CA GLN A 69 5.81 16.71 -11.95
C GLN A 69 6.46 16.67 -10.55
N VAL A 70 7.32 15.68 -10.31
CA VAL A 70 8.12 15.60 -9.09
C VAL A 70 9.13 16.75 -9.15
N THR A 71 8.89 17.81 -8.40
CA THR A 71 9.79 18.97 -8.35
C THR A 71 10.88 18.76 -7.30
N PRO A 72 12.04 19.42 -7.42
CA PRO A 72 13.11 19.35 -6.42
C PRO A 72 12.63 19.70 -5.01
N GLU A 73 11.69 20.65 -4.88
CA GLU A 73 11.13 21.05 -3.58
C GLU A 73 10.32 19.93 -2.92
N LEU A 74 9.62 19.12 -3.72
CA LEU A 74 8.92 17.93 -3.23
C LEU A 74 9.91 16.87 -2.75
N VAL A 75 11.06 16.75 -3.42
CA VAL A 75 12.13 15.81 -3.06
C VAL A 75 12.92 16.28 -1.83
N GLU A 76 13.08 17.58 -1.63
CA GLU A 76 13.82 18.12 -0.47
C GLU A 76 12.97 18.17 0.80
N ALA A 77 11.64 18.26 0.67
CA ALA A 77 10.73 18.29 1.81
C ALA A 77 10.58 16.94 2.54
N TYR A 78 10.98 15.83 1.90
CA TYR A 78 10.86 14.45 2.41
C TYR A 78 12.17 13.68 2.28
#